data_AF-A0A8K0RQJ3-F1
#
_entry.id   AF-A0A8K0RQJ3-F1
#
_cell.length_a   1.000
_cell.length_b   1.000
_cell.length_c   1.000
_cell.angle_alpha   90.00
_cell.angle_beta   90.00
_cell.angle_gamma   90.00
#
_symmetry.space_group_name_H-M   'P 1'
#
loop_
_entity.id
_entity.type
_entity.pdbx_description
1 polymer ?
#
loop_
_entity_poly.entity_id
_entity_poly.type
_entity_poly.pdbx_seq_one_letter_code
_entity_poly.pdbx_strand_id
1 'polypeptide(L)'
;MSILFRGSQIVSRRINQPTRWTYKIVSSRPYSKSKGKTRKPVQLIYPDAPTKEHSDLATFLSYVERSSLNKRSTVYRGTHYEYTVSDTLSQYGFFLKRVGGQSDRGMDLLGTWTLPSTSQTSKVILQCKAGARSPSPMYIRELKGAMGAAPPGWRGTDVLGLLVGEKPATKGVQTEMHSADVAMGYVCCSKEGEVLQLLWNLKAQDMGLDGVSVGVKYGEEKSQLVLIRGGEMLPLLEKLKTKVEDVVAVPPDKAEEAAS
;
A
#
# COMPACT_ATOMS: atom_id res chain seq x y z
N MET A 1 -21.22 69.91 57.81
CA MET A 1 -21.29 68.73 58.70
C MET A 1 -20.05 67.89 58.44
N SER A 2 -19.11 67.78 59.39
CA SER A 2 -19.14 66.86 60.57
C SER A 2 -18.75 65.42 60.13
N ILE A 3 -17.47 65.03 60.03
CA ILE A 3 -16.35 64.88 61.01
C ILE A 3 -16.46 63.56 61.83
N LEU A 4 -15.29 62.95 62.16
CA LEU A 4 -15.01 61.69 62.91
C LEU A 4 -14.91 60.43 62.03
N PHE A 5 -13.77 59.75 61.78
CA PHE A 5 -12.37 59.74 62.31
C PHE A 5 -12.07 58.75 63.47
N ARG A 6 -10.89 58.09 63.39
CA ARG A 6 -10.23 57.10 64.28
C ARG A 6 -10.62 55.62 64.04
N GLY A 7 -9.72 54.64 64.25
CA GLY A 7 -8.33 54.71 64.75
C GLY A 7 -7.46 53.49 64.39
N SER A 8 -6.17 53.50 64.78
CA SER A 8 -5.16 52.52 64.35
C SER A 8 -4.23 52.09 65.50
N GLN A 9 -3.82 50.81 65.50
CA GLN A 9 -2.60 50.23 66.08
C GLN A 9 -2.11 49.13 65.09
N ILE A 10 -0.84 48.91 64.72
CA ILE A 10 0.42 48.79 65.49
C ILE A 10 0.36 47.50 66.34
N VAL A 11 1.24 46.49 66.22
CA VAL A 11 2.66 46.33 65.78
C VAL A 11 2.80 45.11 64.83
N SER A 12 3.91 44.65 64.22
CA SER A 12 5.36 44.99 64.13
C SER A 12 6.00 44.37 62.84
N ARG A 13 7.34 44.31 62.73
CA ARG A 13 8.11 43.49 61.76
C ARG A 13 8.82 42.32 62.44
N ARG A 14 8.95 41.16 61.78
CA ARG A 14 10.11 40.26 61.91
C ARG A 14 10.50 39.67 60.55
N ILE A 15 11.80 39.71 60.27
CA ILE A 15 12.44 38.99 59.16
C ILE A 15 12.60 37.53 59.59
N ASN A 16 12.41 36.58 58.69
CA ASN A 16 12.86 35.20 58.92
C ASN A 16 13.46 34.60 57.64
N GLN A 17 14.63 33.97 57.77
CA GLN A 17 15.37 33.38 56.66
C GLN A 17 14.99 31.89 56.53
N PRO A 18 14.63 31.38 55.33
CA PRO A 18 14.49 29.94 55.12
C PRO A 18 15.87 29.25 55.18
N THR A 19 15.95 28.11 55.84
CA THR A 19 17.20 27.45 56.23
C THR A 19 17.87 26.63 55.12
N ARG A 20 19.17 26.35 55.30
CA ARG A 20 20.00 25.59 54.36
C ARG A 20 19.70 24.08 54.32
N TRP A 21 19.55 23.54 53.09
CA TRP A 21 19.95 22.19 52.65
C TRP A 21 19.17 21.01 53.31
N THR A 22 18.92 19.86 52.68
CA THR A 22 19.74 19.09 51.73
C THR A 22 18.94 18.49 50.56
N TYR A 23 19.49 18.57 49.35
CA TYR A 23 19.00 17.82 48.18
C TYR A 23 19.64 16.42 48.16
N LYS A 24 18.83 15.35 48.10
CA LYS A 24 19.36 14.00 47.87
C LYS A 24 19.78 13.86 46.40
N ILE A 25 21.09 13.74 46.17
CA ILE A 25 21.63 13.42 44.84
C ILE A 25 21.21 11.99 44.50
N VAL A 26 20.22 11.83 43.63
CA VAL A 26 19.94 10.54 43.00
C VAL A 26 21.04 10.29 41.96
N SER A 27 21.88 9.29 42.22
CA SER A 27 22.97 8.91 41.33
C SER A 27 22.46 8.59 39.93
N SER A 28 22.93 9.32 38.93
CA SER A 28 22.64 9.04 37.52
C SER A 28 23.20 7.68 37.13
N ARG A 29 22.31 6.71 36.84
CA ARG A 29 22.72 5.45 36.22
C ARG A 29 23.32 5.76 34.84
N PRO A 30 24.54 5.30 34.52
CA PRO A 30 25.12 5.54 33.21
C PRO A 30 24.26 4.90 32.11
N TYR A 31 23.85 5.71 31.14
CA TYR A 31 23.05 5.25 30.00
C TYR A 31 23.90 4.31 29.14
N SER A 32 23.69 3.00 29.33
CA SER A 32 24.37 1.96 28.55
C SER A 32 24.01 2.10 27.07
N LYS A 33 24.93 2.65 26.27
CA LYS A 33 24.85 2.69 24.81
C LYS A 33 24.97 1.27 24.25
N SER A 34 23.87 0.50 24.30
CA SER A 34 23.73 -0.70 23.50
C SER A 34 23.85 -0.31 22.03
N LYS A 35 24.97 -0.69 21.39
CA LYS A 35 25.11 -0.53 19.94
C LYS A 35 24.01 -1.34 19.28
N GLY A 36 22.99 -0.65 18.75
CA GLY A 36 21.87 -1.27 18.06
C GLY A 36 22.40 -2.15 16.94
N LYS A 37 22.34 -3.47 17.13
CA LYS A 37 22.87 -4.45 16.19
C LYS A 37 22.04 -4.33 14.92
N THR A 38 22.60 -3.70 13.88
CA THR A 38 21.91 -3.48 12.61
C THR A 38 21.42 -4.81 12.08
N ARG A 39 20.09 -5.00 12.13
CA ARG A 39 19.45 -6.20 11.59
C ARG A 39 19.77 -6.19 10.09
N LYS A 40 20.46 -7.25 9.62
CA LYS A 40 20.60 -7.48 8.17
C LYS A 40 19.19 -7.42 7.57
N PRO A 41 18.99 -6.76 6.41
CA PRO A 41 17.67 -6.72 5.79
C PRO A 41 17.18 -8.15 5.60
N VAL A 42 15.99 -8.45 6.12
CA VAL A 42 15.39 -9.78 5.99
C VAL A 42 14.98 -9.93 4.54
N GLN A 43 15.73 -10.74 3.78
CA GLN A 43 15.45 -11.01 2.39
C GLN A 43 14.05 -11.62 2.28
N LEU A 44 13.14 -10.95 1.57
CA LEU A 44 11.76 -11.39 1.44
C LEU A 44 11.71 -12.67 0.61
N ILE A 45 11.34 -13.77 1.25
CA ILE A 45 11.08 -15.05 0.58
C ILE A 45 9.68 -14.96 -0.02
N TYR A 46 9.60 -14.86 -1.34
CA TYR A 46 8.34 -14.97 -2.07
C TYR A 46 8.01 -16.45 -2.31
N PRO A 47 6.73 -16.84 -2.35
CA PRO A 47 6.30 -18.08 -2.99
C PRO A 47 6.85 -18.22 -4.41
N ASP A 48 6.94 -19.45 -4.91
CA ASP A 48 7.23 -19.72 -6.31
C ASP A 48 6.22 -19.03 -7.24
N ALA A 49 6.66 -18.73 -8.47
CA ALA A 49 5.75 -18.19 -9.47
C ALA A 49 4.77 -19.30 -9.93
N PRO A 50 3.48 -18.97 -10.14
CA PRO A 50 2.44 -19.95 -10.52
C PRO A 50 2.67 -20.54 -11.92
N THR A 51 3.57 -19.95 -12.72
CA THR A 51 4.05 -20.46 -14.01
C THR A 51 5.44 -19.85 -14.31
N LYS A 52 6.12 -20.39 -15.32
CA LYS A 52 7.37 -19.85 -15.88
C LYS A 52 7.17 -19.16 -17.25
N GLU A 53 5.99 -19.26 -17.85
CA GLU A 53 5.70 -18.75 -19.20
C GLU A 53 5.63 -17.21 -19.30
N HIS A 54 5.34 -16.54 -18.18
CA HIS A 54 5.19 -15.10 -18.12
C HIS A 54 5.31 -14.57 -16.68
N SER A 55 5.80 -13.33 -16.53
CA SER A 55 6.07 -12.69 -15.24
C SER A 55 5.61 -11.24 -15.14
N ASP A 56 5.17 -10.64 -16.25
CA ASP A 56 4.62 -9.29 -16.36
C ASP A 56 3.49 -9.24 -17.40
N LEU A 57 2.91 -8.05 -17.63
CA LEU A 57 1.80 -7.88 -18.59
C LEU A 57 2.25 -8.16 -20.04
N ALA A 58 3.47 -7.76 -20.42
CA ALA A 58 3.98 -7.92 -21.78
C ALA A 58 4.20 -9.40 -22.13
N THR A 59 4.95 -10.11 -21.29
CA THR A 59 5.20 -11.55 -21.41
C THR A 59 3.90 -12.36 -21.34
N PHE A 60 2.91 -11.93 -20.54
CA PHE A 60 1.60 -12.58 -20.51
C PHE A 60 0.84 -12.41 -21.83
N LEU A 61 0.83 -11.21 -22.43
CA LEU A 61 0.21 -11.00 -23.74
C LEU A 61 0.92 -11.81 -24.83
N SER A 62 2.25 -11.86 -24.84
CA SER A 62 3.01 -12.73 -25.75
C SER A 62 2.70 -14.22 -25.56
N TYR A 63 2.52 -14.69 -24.31
CA TYR A 63 2.04 -16.05 -24.03
C TYR A 63 0.63 -16.29 -24.57
N VAL A 64 -0.29 -15.34 -24.40
CA VAL A 64 -1.69 -15.45 -24.87
C VAL A 64 -1.77 -15.65 -26.38
N GLU A 65 -1.01 -14.90 -27.17
CA GLU A 65 -0.99 -15.11 -28.62
C GLU A 65 -0.32 -16.45 -28.99
N ARG A 66 0.85 -16.77 -28.40
CA ARG A 66 1.56 -18.06 -28.64
C ARG A 66 0.69 -19.27 -28.34
N SER A 67 -0.09 -19.24 -27.27
CA SER A 67 -0.89 -20.37 -26.79
C SER A 67 -2.35 -20.33 -27.28
N SER A 68 -2.73 -19.34 -28.08
CA SER A 68 -4.14 -19.07 -28.45
C SER A 68 -5.09 -19.03 -27.25
N LEU A 69 -4.66 -18.47 -26.10
CA LEU A 69 -5.47 -18.49 -24.88
C LEU A 69 -6.76 -17.70 -25.08
N ASN A 70 -7.91 -18.34 -24.82
CA ASN A 70 -9.22 -17.73 -25.01
C ASN A 70 -9.38 -16.47 -24.13
N LYS A 71 -9.38 -15.30 -24.78
CA LYS A 71 -9.49 -13.97 -24.17
C LYS A 71 -10.82 -13.70 -23.45
N ARG A 72 -11.81 -14.59 -23.57
CA ARG A 72 -13.07 -14.56 -22.79
C ARG A 72 -13.02 -15.41 -21.51
N SER A 73 -12.00 -16.26 -21.34
CA SER A 73 -11.86 -17.15 -20.18
C SER A 73 -11.66 -16.39 -18.87
N THR A 74 -12.03 -17.03 -17.75
CA THR A 74 -11.74 -16.52 -16.40
C THR A 74 -10.24 -16.43 -16.13
N VAL A 75 -9.47 -17.41 -16.60
CA VAL A 75 -8.00 -17.44 -16.48
C VAL A 75 -7.36 -16.22 -17.15
N TYR A 76 -7.71 -15.93 -18.41
CA TYR A 76 -7.22 -14.73 -19.09
C TYR A 76 -7.62 -13.45 -18.34
N ARG A 77 -8.90 -13.33 -17.97
CA ARG A 77 -9.44 -12.10 -17.37
C ARG A 77 -8.90 -11.81 -15.97
N GLY A 78 -8.64 -12.84 -15.16
CA GLY A 78 -7.96 -12.70 -13.86
C GLY A 78 -6.50 -12.31 -14.07
N THR A 79 -5.74 -13.16 -14.75
CA THR A 79 -4.29 -12.99 -14.97
C THR A 79 -3.95 -11.64 -15.61
N HIS A 80 -4.71 -11.21 -16.63
CA HIS A 80 -4.55 -9.88 -17.23
C HIS A 80 -4.80 -8.76 -16.21
N TYR A 81 -5.88 -8.83 -15.44
CA TYR A 81 -6.23 -7.78 -14.47
C TYR A 81 -5.19 -7.68 -13.35
N GLU A 82 -4.70 -8.82 -12.85
CA GLU A 82 -3.62 -8.89 -11.87
C GLU A 82 -2.34 -8.21 -12.38
N TYR A 83 -1.94 -8.48 -13.64
CA TYR A 83 -0.78 -7.81 -14.24
C TYR A 83 -1.03 -6.33 -14.54
N THR A 84 -2.22 -5.95 -14.99
CA THR A 84 -2.60 -4.52 -15.14
C THR A 84 -2.53 -3.79 -13.80
N VAL A 85 -3.03 -4.39 -12.72
CA VAL A 85 -2.95 -3.82 -11.37
C VAL A 85 -1.49 -3.68 -10.92
N SER A 86 -0.67 -4.72 -11.14
CA SER A 86 0.76 -4.71 -10.80
C SER A 86 1.52 -3.60 -11.54
N ASP A 87 1.31 -3.48 -12.85
CA ASP A 87 1.92 -2.47 -13.71
C ASP A 87 1.45 -1.04 -13.35
N THR A 88 0.14 -0.83 -13.19
CA THR A 88 -0.40 0.48 -12.84
C THR A 88 0.00 0.95 -11.43
N LEU A 89 0.07 0.04 -10.45
CA LEU A 89 0.50 0.40 -9.09
C LEU A 89 2.02 0.65 -8.99
N SER A 90 2.83 0.19 -9.94
CA SER A 90 4.28 0.51 -9.96
C SER A 90 4.56 2.01 -9.94
N GLN A 91 3.72 2.80 -10.62
CA GLN A 91 3.74 4.26 -10.63
C GLN A 91 3.55 4.90 -9.23
N TYR A 92 2.92 4.18 -8.30
CA TYR A 92 2.67 4.61 -6.92
C TYR A 92 3.73 4.05 -5.95
N GLY A 93 4.81 3.46 -6.46
CA GLY A 93 5.92 2.90 -5.67
C GLY A 93 5.70 1.45 -5.21
N PHE A 94 4.78 0.71 -5.83
CA PHE A 94 4.56 -0.71 -5.55
C PHE A 94 5.50 -1.60 -6.38
N PHE A 95 6.23 -2.49 -5.71
CA PHE A 95 7.03 -3.54 -6.32
C PHE A 95 6.36 -4.89 -6.02
N LEU A 96 5.61 -5.41 -6.99
CA LEU A 96 4.69 -6.54 -6.83
C LEU A 96 5.15 -7.74 -7.67
N LYS A 97 4.97 -8.93 -7.12
CA LYS A 97 5.16 -10.23 -7.79
C LYS A 97 3.83 -10.98 -7.78
N ARG A 98 3.41 -11.49 -8.94
CA ARG A 98 2.25 -12.39 -9.06
C ARG A 98 2.55 -13.73 -8.39
N VAL A 99 1.64 -14.16 -7.51
CA VAL A 99 1.64 -15.48 -6.86
C VAL A 99 0.29 -16.22 -6.98
N GLY A 100 -0.76 -15.53 -7.45
CA GLY A 100 -2.11 -16.09 -7.64
C GLY A 100 -2.15 -17.31 -8.56
N GLY A 101 -2.87 -18.35 -8.15
CA GLY A 101 -2.81 -19.67 -8.76
C GLY A 101 -3.52 -20.73 -7.91
N GLN A 102 -3.40 -22.00 -8.33
CA GLN A 102 -4.10 -23.08 -7.63
C GLN A 102 -3.59 -23.20 -6.18
N SER A 103 -4.50 -23.00 -5.21
CA SER A 103 -4.26 -23.00 -3.76
C SER A 103 -3.62 -21.75 -3.14
N ASP A 104 -3.63 -20.59 -3.83
CA ASP A 104 -3.16 -19.28 -3.32
C ASP A 104 -3.89 -18.73 -2.07
N ARG A 105 -5.10 -19.24 -1.77
CA ARG A 105 -6.02 -18.75 -0.73
C ARG A 105 -6.50 -17.31 -0.94
N GLY A 106 -6.52 -16.83 -2.19
CA GLY A 106 -6.94 -15.47 -2.54
C GLY A 106 -5.86 -14.39 -2.31
N MET A 107 -4.57 -14.77 -2.34
CA MET A 107 -3.45 -13.83 -2.44
C MET A 107 -2.95 -13.81 -3.88
N ASP A 108 -3.29 -12.78 -4.65
CA ASP A 108 -2.98 -12.72 -6.07
C ASP A 108 -1.58 -12.12 -6.33
N LEU A 109 -1.24 -11.04 -5.61
CA LEU A 109 0.09 -10.40 -5.66
C LEU A 109 0.67 -10.22 -4.24
N LEU A 110 1.98 -10.39 -4.11
CA LEU A 110 2.76 -10.05 -2.91
C LEU A 110 3.84 -9.04 -3.28
N GLY A 111 4.22 -8.14 -2.37
CA GLY A 111 5.26 -7.16 -2.69
C GLY A 111 5.64 -6.19 -1.59
N THR A 112 6.35 -5.14 -1.97
CA THR A 112 6.66 -3.99 -1.12
C THR A 112 6.12 -2.71 -1.72
N TRP A 113 5.45 -1.90 -0.91
CA TRP A 113 5.10 -0.54 -1.27
C TRP A 113 6.08 0.42 -0.58
N THR A 114 6.91 1.08 -1.38
CA THR A 114 7.70 2.23 -0.92
C THR A 114 6.99 3.48 -1.38
N LEU A 115 6.51 4.32 -0.44
CA LEU A 115 5.87 5.58 -0.80
C LEU A 115 6.87 6.47 -1.59
N PRO A 116 6.50 7.08 -2.73
CA PRO A 116 7.42 7.93 -3.49
C PRO A 116 7.95 9.08 -2.63
N SER A 117 9.19 9.50 -2.90
CA SER A 117 9.91 10.55 -2.14
C SER A 117 10.13 10.28 -0.63
N THR A 118 9.99 9.04 -0.13
CA THR A 118 10.34 8.69 1.25
C THR A 118 11.03 7.33 1.36
N SER A 119 11.78 7.11 2.44
CA SER A 119 12.44 5.83 2.76
C SER A 119 11.50 4.80 3.39
N GLN A 120 10.20 5.09 3.44
CA GLN A 120 9.21 4.26 4.12
C GLN A 120 8.68 3.15 3.20
N THR A 121 8.95 1.90 3.60
CA THR A 121 8.52 0.70 2.88
C THR A 121 7.68 -0.21 3.78
N SER A 122 6.50 -0.60 3.30
CA SER A 122 5.63 -1.60 3.93
C SER A 122 5.52 -2.86 3.07
N LYS A 123 5.32 -4.04 3.67
CA LYS A 123 4.95 -5.25 2.91
C LYS A 123 3.48 -5.15 2.52
N VAL A 124 3.13 -5.65 1.34
CA VAL A 124 1.75 -5.64 0.83
C VAL A 124 1.30 -7.02 0.34
N ILE A 125 0.04 -7.34 0.62
CA ILE A 125 -0.69 -8.51 0.09
C ILE A 125 -1.91 -7.98 -0.64
N LEU A 126 -2.03 -8.29 -1.94
CA LEU A 126 -3.15 -7.84 -2.77
C LEU A 126 -4.06 -9.02 -3.14
N GLN A 127 -5.37 -8.78 -3.09
CA GLN A 127 -6.38 -9.62 -3.73
C GLN A 127 -7.04 -8.83 -4.87
N CYS A 128 -7.13 -9.39 -6.07
CA CYS A 128 -7.57 -8.72 -7.29
C CYS A 128 -8.90 -9.30 -7.81
N LYS A 129 -9.99 -8.53 -7.72
CA LYS A 129 -11.33 -8.98 -8.12
C LYS A 129 -11.77 -8.47 -9.51
N ALA A 130 -11.22 -9.11 -10.54
CA ALA A 130 -11.67 -8.92 -11.93
C ALA A 130 -13.15 -9.27 -12.12
N GLY A 131 -13.85 -8.50 -12.95
CA GLY A 131 -15.20 -8.77 -13.45
C GLY A 131 -16.35 -8.70 -12.44
N ALA A 132 -16.12 -8.32 -11.19
CA ALA A 132 -17.18 -8.22 -10.19
C ALA A 132 -18.15 -7.05 -10.49
N ARG A 133 -19.46 -7.31 -10.48
CA ARG A 133 -20.49 -6.26 -10.66
C ARG A 133 -20.44 -5.17 -9.59
N SER A 134 -20.04 -5.53 -8.36
CA SER A 134 -19.89 -4.62 -7.23
C SER A 134 -18.92 -5.23 -6.19
N PRO A 135 -18.12 -4.43 -5.45
CA PRO A 135 -17.27 -4.92 -4.38
C PRO A 135 -18.08 -5.38 -3.16
N SER A 136 -17.84 -6.62 -2.72
CA SER A 136 -18.54 -7.25 -1.59
C SER A 136 -17.71 -7.18 -0.30
N PRO A 137 -18.32 -6.92 0.87
CA PRO A 137 -17.64 -7.01 2.18
C PRO A 137 -17.02 -8.39 2.45
N MET A 138 -17.57 -9.44 1.81
CA MET A 138 -17.04 -10.80 1.83
C MET A 138 -15.54 -10.85 1.47
N TYR A 139 -15.11 -10.10 0.45
CA TYR A 139 -13.72 -10.12 -0.01
C TYR A 139 -12.75 -9.48 1.02
N ILE A 140 -13.20 -8.51 1.82
CA ILE A 140 -12.40 -7.97 2.93
C ILE A 140 -12.15 -9.04 4.00
N ARG A 141 -13.16 -9.87 4.30
CA ARG A 141 -13.02 -11.00 5.26
C ARG A 141 -12.15 -12.13 4.70
N GLU A 142 -12.31 -12.45 3.42
CA GLU A 142 -11.46 -13.42 2.72
C GLU A 142 -9.99 -12.96 2.76
N LEU A 143 -9.70 -11.71 2.39
CA LEU A 143 -8.36 -11.13 2.44
C LEU A 143 -7.79 -11.09 3.88
N LYS A 144 -8.59 -10.72 4.89
CA LYS A 144 -8.16 -10.80 6.31
C LYS A 144 -7.78 -12.24 6.70
N GLY A 145 -8.56 -13.24 6.28
CA GLY A 145 -8.24 -14.65 6.48
C GLY A 145 -6.96 -15.08 5.74
N ALA A 146 -6.79 -14.62 4.50
CA ALA A 146 -5.61 -14.87 3.68
C ALA A 146 -4.33 -14.28 4.30
N MET A 147 -4.39 -13.06 4.85
CA MET A 147 -3.28 -12.44 5.59
C MET A 147 -2.86 -13.26 6.81
N GLY A 148 -3.81 -13.83 7.56
CA GLY A 148 -3.49 -14.78 8.65
C GLY A 148 -2.82 -16.06 8.14
N ALA A 149 -3.26 -16.56 6.98
CA ALA A 149 -2.73 -17.76 6.34
C ALA A 149 -1.39 -17.54 5.60
N ALA A 150 -1.01 -16.29 5.30
CA ALA A 150 0.08 -15.86 4.41
C ALA A 150 1.45 -16.51 4.72
N PRO A 151 2.35 -16.70 3.73
CA PRO A 151 3.62 -17.39 3.92
C PRO A 151 4.53 -16.77 5.01
N PRO A 152 5.52 -17.51 5.55
CA PRO A 152 6.50 -16.98 6.49
C PRO A 152 7.19 -15.70 5.94
N GLY A 153 7.34 -14.69 6.80
CA GLY A 153 7.79 -13.35 6.40
C GLY A 153 6.66 -12.39 5.97
N TRP A 154 5.52 -12.93 5.54
CA TRP A 154 4.33 -12.19 5.08
C TRP A 154 3.18 -12.16 6.12
N ARG A 155 3.48 -12.50 7.38
CA ARG A 155 2.61 -12.28 8.54
C ARG A 155 3.27 -11.28 9.49
N GLY A 156 2.48 -10.36 10.04
CA GLY A 156 2.95 -9.40 11.05
C GLY A 156 2.10 -8.14 11.11
N THR A 157 2.49 -7.21 11.99
CA THR A 157 1.93 -5.85 12.06
C THR A 157 2.61 -4.88 11.07
N ASP A 158 3.44 -5.41 10.17
CA ASP A 158 4.18 -4.70 9.11
C ASP A 158 3.70 -5.08 7.70
N VAL A 159 2.50 -5.68 7.60
CA VAL A 159 1.89 -6.21 6.38
C VAL A 159 0.52 -5.57 6.15
N LEU A 160 0.37 -4.85 5.04
CA LEU A 160 -0.88 -4.20 4.63
C LEU A 160 -1.63 -5.08 3.61
N GLY A 161 -2.90 -5.39 3.90
CA GLY A 161 -3.80 -6.04 2.94
C GLY A 161 -4.50 -5.02 2.05
N LEU A 162 -4.50 -5.21 0.73
CA LEU A 162 -5.22 -4.37 -0.22
C LEU A 162 -6.18 -5.20 -1.07
N LEU A 163 -7.47 -4.89 -0.99
CA LEU A 163 -8.47 -5.41 -1.94
C LEU A 163 -8.52 -4.50 -3.17
N VAL A 164 -8.31 -5.05 -4.35
CA VAL A 164 -8.31 -4.32 -5.62
C VAL A 164 -9.49 -4.75 -6.48
N GLY A 165 -10.26 -3.81 -7.04
CA GLY A 165 -11.42 -4.11 -7.87
C GLY A 165 -11.79 -3.04 -8.90
N GLU A 166 -12.56 -3.44 -9.92
CA GLU A 166 -12.93 -2.61 -11.08
C GLU A 166 -13.94 -1.47 -10.78
N LYS A 167 -14.33 -1.30 -9.52
CA LYS A 167 -15.44 -0.44 -9.07
C LYS A 167 -15.13 0.18 -7.69
N PRO A 168 -15.63 1.40 -7.38
CA PRO A 168 -15.43 2.03 -6.06
C PRO A 168 -15.98 1.20 -4.90
N ALA A 169 -15.35 1.30 -3.73
CA ALA A 169 -15.75 0.59 -2.53
C ALA A 169 -17.17 0.97 -2.09
N THR A 170 -18.05 -0.02 -1.94
CA THR A 170 -19.38 0.18 -1.35
C THR A 170 -19.27 0.59 0.13
N LYS A 171 -20.30 1.25 0.68
CA LYS A 171 -20.33 1.59 2.12
C LYS A 171 -20.10 0.37 3.03
N GLY A 172 -20.59 -0.81 2.63
CA GLY A 172 -20.35 -2.06 3.34
C GLY A 172 -18.88 -2.48 3.32
N VAL A 173 -18.20 -2.39 2.17
CA VAL A 173 -16.75 -2.68 2.06
C VAL A 173 -15.94 -1.69 2.90
N GLN A 174 -16.29 -0.40 2.87
CA GLN A 174 -15.64 0.62 3.71
C GLN A 174 -15.84 0.31 5.20
N THR A 175 -17.05 -0.02 5.63
CA THR A 175 -17.36 -0.36 7.04
C THR A 175 -16.55 -1.58 7.51
N GLU A 176 -16.52 -2.67 6.72
CA GLU A 176 -15.76 -3.89 7.03
C GLU A 176 -14.23 -3.66 7.06
N MET A 177 -13.72 -2.81 6.16
CA MET A 177 -12.31 -2.41 6.12
C MET A 177 -11.93 -1.53 7.31
N HIS A 178 -12.80 -0.59 7.70
CA HIS A 178 -12.55 0.31 8.83
C HIS A 178 -12.72 -0.37 10.20
N SER A 179 -13.53 -1.42 10.32
CA SER A 179 -13.66 -2.22 11.54
C SER A 179 -12.57 -3.30 11.70
N ALA A 180 -11.73 -3.51 10.69
CA ALA A 180 -10.65 -4.49 10.76
C ALA A 180 -9.55 -4.10 11.77
N ASP A 181 -9.16 -5.09 12.57
CA ASP A 181 -8.06 -5.09 13.55
C ASP A 181 -6.66 -5.15 12.92
N VAL A 182 -6.57 -5.48 11.63
CA VAL A 182 -5.35 -5.52 10.82
C VAL A 182 -5.31 -4.35 9.82
N ALA A 183 -4.11 -3.99 9.37
CA ALA A 183 -3.92 -2.93 8.38
C ALA A 183 -4.53 -3.32 7.03
N MET A 184 -5.55 -2.59 6.59
CA MET A 184 -6.27 -2.86 5.34
C MET A 184 -6.54 -1.60 4.53
N GLY A 185 -6.64 -1.78 3.22
CA GLY A 185 -7.10 -0.77 2.28
C GLY A 185 -7.83 -1.33 1.07
N TYR A 186 -8.34 -0.41 0.26
CA TYR A 186 -9.05 -0.69 -0.97
C TYR A 186 -8.51 0.15 -2.13
N VAL A 187 -8.38 -0.48 -3.30
CA VAL A 187 -7.96 0.16 -4.55
C VAL A 187 -9.06 -0.05 -5.60
N CYS A 188 -9.65 1.02 -6.12
CA CYS A 188 -10.41 0.94 -7.35
C CYS A 188 -9.44 1.12 -8.53
N CYS A 189 -9.18 0.05 -9.28
CA CYS A 189 -8.37 0.08 -10.50
C CYS A 189 -9.22 -0.41 -11.67
N SER A 190 -9.34 0.39 -12.73
CA SER A 190 -10.03 -0.01 -13.96
C SER A 190 -9.27 -1.15 -14.69
N LYS A 191 -9.90 -1.79 -15.68
CA LYS A 191 -9.23 -2.81 -16.52
C LYS A 191 -8.21 -2.20 -17.45
N GLU A 192 -8.39 -0.91 -17.72
CA GLU A 192 -7.62 -0.03 -18.56
C GLU A 192 -6.40 0.53 -17.81
N GLY A 193 -6.25 0.20 -16.51
CA GLY A 193 -5.09 0.58 -15.69
C GLY A 193 -5.17 1.96 -15.05
N GLU A 194 -6.37 2.50 -14.83
CA GLU A 194 -6.58 3.79 -14.18
C GLU A 194 -6.98 3.59 -12.70
N VAL A 195 -6.30 4.27 -11.77
CA VAL A 195 -6.66 4.25 -10.35
C VAL A 195 -7.72 5.32 -10.09
N LEU A 196 -8.91 4.88 -9.68
CA LEU A 196 -10.11 5.71 -9.50
C LEU A 196 -10.48 5.91 -8.02
N GLN A 197 -9.88 5.14 -7.12
CA GLN A 197 -10.04 5.30 -5.67
C GLN A 197 -8.88 4.62 -4.93
N LEU A 198 -8.40 5.25 -3.86
CA LEU A 198 -7.52 4.64 -2.86
C LEU A 198 -8.13 4.94 -1.48
N LEU A 199 -8.22 3.93 -0.62
CA LEU A 199 -8.72 4.03 0.76
C LEU A 199 -7.91 3.13 1.68
N TRP A 200 -7.83 3.47 2.96
CA TRP A 200 -7.21 2.62 3.98
C TRP A 200 -7.78 2.90 5.38
N ASN A 201 -7.57 1.95 6.30
CA ASN A 201 -8.04 2.04 7.68
C ASN A 201 -7.00 2.63 8.65
N LEU A 202 -7.41 2.86 9.90
CA LEU A 202 -6.54 3.40 10.95
C LEU A 202 -5.30 2.53 11.18
N LYS A 203 -5.40 1.20 11.02
CA LYS A 203 -4.25 0.29 11.16
C LYS A 203 -3.22 0.39 10.04
N ALA A 204 -3.62 0.88 8.86
CA ALA A 204 -2.67 1.28 7.83
C ALA A 204 -2.04 2.66 8.12
N GLN A 205 -2.77 3.58 8.77
CA GLN A 205 -2.21 4.86 9.25
C GLN A 205 -1.19 4.63 10.38
N ASP A 206 -1.47 3.71 11.32
CA ASP A 206 -0.53 3.25 12.37
C ASP A 206 0.75 2.62 11.78
N MET A 207 0.66 2.00 10.60
CA MET A 207 1.82 1.51 9.80
C MET A 207 2.58 2.66 9.10
N GLY A 208 2.19 3.90 9.37
CA GLY A 208 2.79 5.13 8.86
C GLY A 208 2.23 5.63 7.53
N LEU A 209 1.06 5.18 7.07
CA LEU A 209 0.26 5.99 6.13
C LEU A 209 -0.36 7.23 6.81
N ASP A 210 0.00 7.49 8.07
CA ASP A 210 -0.22 8.78 8.72
C ASP A 210 0.41 9.95 7.94
N GLY A 211 -0.30 11.08 7.94
CA GLY A 211 -0.01 12.26 7.14
C GLY A 211 -0.13 12.06 5.61
N VAL A 212 -0.48 10.85 5.14
CA VAL A 212 -0.75 10.56 3.72
C VAL A 212 -2.24 10.70 3.44
N SER A 213 -2.59 11.24 2.28
CA SER A 213 -3.96 11.33 1.76
C SER A 213 -3.97 11.11 0.25
N VAL A 214 -5.15 11.24 -0.36
CA VAL A 214 -5.38 11.01 -1.80
C VAL A 214 -5.90 12.30 -2.40
N GLY A 215 -5.26 12.77 -3.48
CA GLY A 215 -5.66 13.95 -4.23
C GLY A 215 -5.85 13.67 -5.71
N VAL A 216 -6.32 14.68 -6.44
CA VAL A 216 -6.44 14.67 -7.90
C VAL A 216 -5.38 15.61 -8.47
N LYS A 217 -4.52 15.08 -9.35
CA LYS A 217 -3.68 15.88 -10.24
C LYS A 217 -4.44 16.06 -11.54
N TYR A 218 -4.80 17.30 -11.86
CA TYR A 218 -5.40 17.65 -13.15
C TYR A 218 -4.29 17.74 -14.19
N GLY A 219 -4.40 16.95 -15.27
CA GLY A 219 -3.61 17.09 -16.48
C GLY A 219 -4.48 17.59 -17.64
N GLU A 220 -3.86 17.95 -18.75
CA GLU A 220 -4.53 18.57 -19.91
C GLU A 220 -5.55 17.62 -20.57
N GLU A 221 -5.20 16.34 -20.74
CA GLU A 221 -6.11 15.32 -21.30
C GLU A 221 -6.92 14.56 -20.25
N LYS A 222 -6.30 14.27 -19.08
CA LYS A 222 -6.88 13.43 -18.02
C LYS A 222 -6.48 13.88 -16.63
N SER A 223 -7.43 13.75 -15.70
CA SER A 223 -7.15 13.79 -14.26
C SER A 223 -6.62 12.45 -13.77
N GLN A 224 -5.63 12.46 -12.89
CA GLN A 224 -5.03 11.28 -12.28
C GLN A 224 -5.14 11.36 -10.75
N LEU A 225 -5.39 10.24 -10.08
CA LEU A 225 -5.19 10.19 -8.63
C LEU A 225 -3.70 10.24 -8.29
N VAL A 226 -3.38 10.95 -7.23
CA VAL A 226 -2.03 11.05 -6.67
C VAL A 226 -2.10 10.91 -5.15
N LEU A 227 -0.99 10.48 -4.57
CA LEU A 227 -0.80 10.49 -3.12
C LEU A 227 -0.34 11.89 -2.70
N ILE A 228 -0.84 12.39 -1.57
CA ILE A 228 -0.39 13.65 -0.97
C ILE A 228 0.22 13.33 0.39
N ARG A 229 1.34 13.96 0.75
CA ARG A 229 1.91 13.88 2.10
C ARG A 229 2.34 15.27 2.58
N GLY A 230 1.89 15.69 3.76
CA GLY A 230 2.22 17.01 4.31
C GLY A 230 1.73 18.21 3.48
N GLY A 231 0.83 17.99 2.51
CA GLY A 231 0.38 18.99 1.54
C GLY A 231 1.06 18.90 0.17
N GLU A 232 2.18 18.18 0.05
CA GLU A 232 2.90 17.98 -1.22
C GLU A 232 2.34 16.78 -1.99
N MET A 233 2.17 16.90 -3.31
CA MET A 233 1.84 15.76 -4.17
C MET A 233 3.08 14.89 -4.38
N LEU A 234 2.99 13.62 -4.01
CA LEU A 234 4.04 12.63 -4.29
C LEU A 234 4.07 12.33 -5.81
N PRO A 235 5.25 12.22 -6.42
CA PRO A 235 5.37 11.98 -7.85
C PRO A 235 4.89 10.57 -8.21
N LEU A 236 4.24 10.45 -9.38
CA LEU A 236 4.09 9.16 -10.04
C LEU A 236 5.43 8.78 -10.69
N LEU A 237 5.88 7.55 -10.46
CA LEU A 237 7.08 6.97 -11.07
C LEU A 237 6.79 6.57 -12.52
N GLU A 238 7.81 6.54 -13.38
CA GLU A 238 7.67 5.90 -14.69
C GLU A 238 7.37 4.40 -14.53
N LYS A 239 6.44 3.88 -15.34
CA LYS A 239 6.28 2.44 -15.52
C LYS A 239 7.59 1.84 -16.03
N LEU A 240 8.01 0.72 -15.46
CA LEU A 240 9.19 0.00 -15.90
C LEU A 240 8.99 -0.49 -17.34
N LYS A 241 9.63 0.18 -18.30
CA LYS A 241 9.60 -0.20 -19.72
C LYS A 241 10.38 -1.51 -19.93
N THR A 242 9.71 -2.66 -19.77
CA THR A 242 10.21 -3.93 -20.34
C THR A 242 10.42 -3.69 -21.83
N LYS A 243 11.67 -3.74 -22.30
CA LYS A 243 11.94 -3.60 -23.72
C LYS A 243 11.29 -4.77 -24.47
N VAL A 244 10.38 -4.45 -25.38
CA VAL A 244 9.97 -5.37 -26.44
C VAL A 244 11.00 -5.22 -27.55
N GLU A 245 12.08 -6.01 -27.49
CA GLU A 245 13.11 -6.00 -28.52
C GLU A 245 12.61 -6.74 -29.78
N ASP A 246 12.28 -5.96 -30.81
CA ASP A 246 12.14 -6.30 -32.22
C ASP A 246 11.48 -7.65 -32.58
N VAL A 247 10.17 -7.76 -32.31
CA VAL A 247 9.32 -8.69 -33.08
C VAL A 247 9.14 -8.14 -34.49
N VAL A 248 10.08 -8.48 -35.38
CA VAL A 248 10.01 -8.15 -36.81
C VAL A 248 8.71 -8.70 -37.40
N ALA A 249 7.86 -7.82 -37.90
CA ALA A 249 6.64 -8.20 -38.60
C ALA A 249 6.99 -8.83 -39.95
N VAL A 250 7.05 -10.16 -40.00
CA VAL A 250 7.21 -10.92 -41.25
C VAL A 250 5.98 -10.67 -42.14
N PRO A 251 6.14 -10.11 -43.36
CA PRO A 251 5.02 -9.93 -44.28
C PRO A 251 4.43 -11.27 -44.71
N PRO A 252 3.12 -11.36 -45.01
CA PRO A 252 2.53 -12.54 -45.63
C PRO A 252 3.02 -12.64 -47.08
N ASP A 253 4.10 -13.39 -47.31
CA ASP A 253 4.55 -13.67 -48.67
C ASP A 253 3.61 -14.67 -49.37
N LYS A 254 3.68 -14.70 -50.69
CA LYS A 254 2.56 -15.12 -51.55
C LYS A 254 2.38 -16.64 -51.54
N ALA A 255 1.12 -17.07 -51.55
CA ALA A 255 0.77 -18.43 -51.94
C ALA A 255 1.06 -18.60 -53.44
N GLU A 256 2.01 -19.48 -53.78
CA GLU A 256 2.44 -19.73 -55.16
C GLU A 256 1.50 -20.71 -55.88
N GLU A 257 1.32 -20.46 -57.17
CA GLU A 257 0.35 -21.12 -58.05
C GLU A 257 0.95 -22.42 -58.64
N ALA A 258 0.71 -23.57 -57.98
CA ALA A 258 1.20 -24.86 -58.46
C ALA A 258 0.31 -26.06 -58.08
N ALA A 259 -0.71 -26.33 -58.90
CA ALA A 259 -1.39 -27.62 -58.96
C ALA A 259 -1.77 -27.94 -60.42
N SER A 260 -1.44 -29.15 -60.89
CA SER A 260 -1.82 -29.70 -62.20
C SER A 260 -3.07 -30.56 -62.11
#